data_AF-A0A0B2SAP2-F1
#
_entry.id   AF-A0A0B2SAP2-F1
#
_cell.length_a   1.000
_cell.length_b   1.000
_cell.length_c   1.000
_cell.angle_alpha   90.00
_cell.angle_beta   90.00
_cell.angle_gamma   90.00
#
_symmetry.space_group_name_H-M   'P 1'
#
loop_
_entity.id
_entity.type
_entity.pdbx_description
1 polymer ?
#
loop_
_entity_poly.entity_id
_entity_poly.type
_entity_poly.pdbx_seq_one_letter_code
_entity_poly.pdbx_strand_id
1 'polypeptide(L)'
;PAGSKNKPKITPFQVAQPVEPCMKVIIVNVTPSSDIIESILDVAHQGHVSLTVLGASGTITGVTLNNFSHGVDALTLRGPFTLLSLNGSYLYNNHYALHPGATPAPPLSFGISFSTSQGQVFGGAIGGRVIADNDVSLTICTFKNPVMHKYASKDKERDMGDNNNNNNYNNNYSF
;
A
#
# COMPACT_ATOMS: atom_id res chain seq x y z
N PRO A 1 43.62 51.56 33.24
CA PRO A 1 43.21 50.23 32.69
C PRO A 1 41.70 50.24 32.34
N ALA A 2 41.37 50.09 31.05
CA ALA A 2 40.00 50.17 30.57
C ALA A 2 39.24 48.85 30.77
N GLY A 3 38.12 48.90 31.50
CA GLY A 3 37.25 47.75 31.76
C GLY A 3 36.38 47.40 30.55
N SER A 4 36.57 46.20 30.01
CA SER A 4 35.78 45.66 28.91
C SER A 4 34.39 45.21 29.40
N LYS A 5 33.34 45.82 28.87
CA LYS A 5 31.95 45.39 29.07
C LYS A 5 31.64 44.25 28.08
N ASN A 6 31.65 43.00 28.56
CA ASN A 6 31.09 41.88 27.79
C ASN A 6 29.56 42.02 27.74
N LYS A 7 29.00 42.31 26.57
CA LYS A 7 27.56 42.15 26.34
C LYS A 7 27.24 40.65 26.26
N PRO A 8 26.20 40.16 26.95
CA PRO A 8 25.77 38.77 26.82
C PRO A 8 25.29 38.50 25.39
N LYS A 9 25.77 37.40 24.81
CA LYS A 9 25.37 36.94 23.48
C LYS A 9 23.91 36.51 23.57
N ILE A 10 23.00 37.30 22.97
CA ILE A 10 21.60 36.94 22.86
C ILE A 10 21.53 35.76 21.88
N THR A 11 21.27 34.57 22.41
CA THR A 11 20.93 33.39 21.59
C THR A 11 19.54 33.65 20.99
N PRO A 12 19.36 33.63 19.67
CA PRO A 12 18.02 33.74 19.10
C PRO A 12 17.18 32.56 19.59
N PHE A 13 16.00 32.86 20.12
CA PHE A 13 14.98 31.85 20.39
C PHE A 13 14.74 31.07 19.10
N GLN A 14 15.04 29.77 19.10
CA GLN A 14 14.64 28.90 18.01
C GLN A 14 13.12 28.83 18.03
N VAL A 15 12.47 29.53 17.10
CA VAL A 15 11.05 29.34 16.80
C VAL A 15 10.91 27.88 16.42
N ALA A 16 10.22 27.10 17.26
CA ALA A 16 9.89 25.73 16.95
C ALA A 16 9.13 25.74 15.62
N GLN A 17 9.77 25.23 14.58
CA GLN A 17 9.12 25.05 13.29
C GLN A 17 7.92 24.12 13.56
N PRO A 18 6.69 24.49 13.17
CA PRO A 18 5.55 23.61 13.35
C PRO A 18 5.87 22.30 12.64
N VAL A 19 6.08 21.25 13.43
CA VAL A 19 6.34 19.91 12.92
C VAL A 19 5.06 19.52 12.20
N GLU A 20 5.12 19.48 10.86
CA GLU A 20 3.97 18.99 10.10
C GLU A 20 3.58 17.61 10.66
N PRO A 21 2.28 17.34 10.85
CA PRO A 21 1.86 16.06 11.38
C PRO A 21 2.42 14.95 10.48
N CYS A 22 3.10 13.99 11.11
CA CYS A 22 3.76 12.86 10.45
C CYS A 22 2.79 12.07 9.54
N MET A 23 1.50 12.14 9.87
CA MET A 23 0.38 11.55 9.12
C MET A 23 -0.73 12.56 8.86
N LYS A 24 -1.29 12.57 7.65
CA LYS A 24 -2.46 13.38 7.27
C LYS A 24 -3.52 12.52 6.60
N VAL A 25 -4.76 12.58 7.10
CA VAL A 25 -5.92 11.94 6.46
C VAL A 25 -6.59 12.95 5.54
N ILE A 26 -6.81 12.56 4.29
CA ILE A 26 -7.44 13.38 3.25
C ILE A 26 -8.52 12.58 2.52
N ILE A 27 -9.48 13.32 1.94
CA ILE A 27 -10.49 12.76 1.05
C ILE A 27 -10.17 13.20 -0.37
N VAL A 28 -10.16 12.26 -1.30
CA VAL A 28 -9.87 12.50 -2.72
C VAL A 28 -11.06 12.04 -3.54
N ASN A 29 -11.69 12.98 -4.23
CA ASN A 29 -12.77 12.67 -5.16
C ASN A 29 -12.17 12.40 -6.54
N VAL A 30 -12.52 11.25 -7.12
CA VAL A 30 -12.04 10.83 -8.43
C VAL A 30 -13.04 11.26 -9.48
N THR A 31 -12.55 11.85 -10.55
CA THR A 31 -13.39 12.33 -11.65
C THR A 31 -13.95 11.14 -12.43
N PRO A 32 -15.20 11.18 -12.93
CA PRO A 32 -15.73 10.14 -13.80
C PRO A 32 -14.80 9.81 -14.98
N SER A 33 -14.72 8.54 -15.34
CA SER A 33 -13.84 8.00 -16.39
C SER A 33 -12.33 8.09 -16.13
N SER A 34 -11.88 8.63 -14.99
CA SER A 34 -10.47 8.60 -14.60
C SER A 34 -10.07 7.26 -13.99
N ASP A 35 -8.77 6.95 -14.04
CA ASP A 35 -8.21 5.82 -13.32
C ASP A 35 -8.01 6.17 -11.83
N ILE A 36 -8.62 5.38 -10.96
CA ILE A 36 -8.53 5.53 -9.51
C ILE A 36 -7.09 5.32 -9.04
N ILE A 37 -6.35 4.37 -9.63
CA ILE A 37 -4.98 4.08 -9.24
C ILE A 37 -4.04 5.21 -9.63
N GLU A 38 -4.23 5.80 -10.80
CA GLU A 38 -3.51 6.99 -11.23
C GLU A 38 -3.79 8.18 -10.30
N SER A 39 -5.05 8.39 -9.92
CA SER A 39 -5.43 9.46 -8.99
C SER A 39 -4.75 9.30 -7.61
N ILE A 40 -4.57 8.06 -7.14
CA ILE A 40 -3.83 7.76 -5.90
C ILE A 40 -2.34 8.08 -6.08
N LEU A 41 -1.76 7.71 -7.22
CA LEU A 41 -0.36 7.98 -7.54
C LEU A 41 -0.06 9.47 -7.62
N ASP A 42 -0.96 10.25 -8.23
CA ASP A 42 -0.84 11.70 -8.33
C ASP A 42 -0.74 12.36 -6.95
N VAL A 43 -1.57 11.93 -6.00
CA VAL A 43 -1.52 12.41 -4.60
C VAL A 43 -0.16 12.13 -3.98
N ALA A 44 0.36 10.91 -4.15
CA ALA A 44 1.65 10.53 -3.61
C ALA A 44 2.81 11.33 -4.23
N HIS A 45 2.77 11.53 -5.55
CA HIS A 45 3.83 12.22 -6.30
C HIS A 45 3.83 13.71 -6.04
N GLN A 46 2.67 14.36 -6.03
CA GLN A 46 2.55 15.80 -5.72
C GLN A 46 2.97 16.10 -4.27
N GLY A 47 2.64 15.20 -3.33
CA GLY A 47 3.01 15.37 -1.92
C GLY A 47 4.43 14.92 -1.56
N HIS A 48 5.10 14.17 -2.44
CA HIS A 48 6.29 13.37 -2.10
C HIS A 48 6.07 12.53 -0.83
N VAL A 49 4.93 11.84 -0.77
CA VAL A 49 4.46 11.08 0.40
C VAL A 49 4.16 9.64 0.04
N SER A 50 4.41 8.74 0.98
CA SER A 50 3.79 7.42 0.97
C SER A 50 2.35 7.52 1.48
N LEU A 51 1.51 6.54 1.14
CA LEU A 51 0.12 6.54 1.56
C LEU A 51 -0.47 5.16 1.77
N THR A 52 -1.59 5.11 2.46
CA THR A 52 -2.50 3.97 2.51
C THR A 52 -3.93 4.43 2.27
N VAL A 53 -4.69 3.66 1.50
CA VAL A 53 -6.14 3.84 1.38
C VAL A 53 -6.79 3.18 2.60
N LEU A 54 -7.60 3.97 3.30
CA LEU A 54 -8.37 3.54 4.48
C LEU A 54 -9.78 3.07 4.10
N GLY A 55 -10.29 3.54 2.97
CA GLY A 55 -11.57 3.14 2.42
C GLY A 55 -11.87 3.88 1.12
N ALA A 56 -12.87 3.37 0.40
CA ALA A 56 -13.36 3.97 -0.83
C ALA A 56 -14.85 3.65 -1.01
N SER A 57 -15.55 4.56 -1.67
CA SER A 57 -16.97 4.40 -2.03
C SER A 57 -17.22 4.94 -3.44
N GLY A 58 -18.38 4.61 -4.00
CA GLY A 58 -18.82 5.06 -5.32
C GLY A 58 -19.05 3.90 -6.28
N THR A 59 -19.04 4.20 -7.57
CA THR A 59 -19.27 3.23 -8.64
C THR A 59 -18.11 3.23 -9.64
N ILE A 60 -17.86 2.09 -10.26
CA ILE A 60 -16.78 1.90 -11.25
C ILE A 60 -17.35 1.25 -12.51
N THR A 61 -16.75 1.53 -13.66
CA THR A 61 -17.16 0.95 -14.96
C THR A 61 -16.26 -0.19 -15.44
N GLY A 62 -15.07 -0.33 -14.83
CA GLY A 62 -14.14 -1.40 -15.18
C GLY A 62 -12.98 -1.55 -14.22
N VAL A 63 -12.46 -2.77 -14.15
CA VAL A 63 -11.37 -3.15 -13.24
C VAL A 63 -10.53 -4.25 -13.87
N THR A 64 -9.21 -4.14 -13.73
CA THR A 64 -8.26 -5.19 -14.13
C THR A 64 -7.65 -5.81 -12.88
N LEU A 65 -7.96 -7.09 -12.63
CA LEU A 65 -7.48 -7.88 -11.52
C LEU A 65 -6.27 -8.72 -11.92
N ASN A 66 -5.33 -8.91 -10.99
CA ASN A 66 -4.22 -9.83 -11.18
C ASN A 66 -4.69 -11.27 -11.01
N ASN A 67 -4.54 -12.10 -12.04
CA ASN A 67 -4.99 -13.48 -12.03
C ASN A 67 -3.81 -14.44 -11.81
N PHE A 68 -3.60 -14.85 -10.57
CA PHE A 68 -2.48 -15.74 -10.22
C PHE A 68 -2.77 -17.23 -10.46
N SER A 69 -3.98 -17.63 -10.87
CA SER A 69 -4.38 -19.04 -10.89
C SER A 69 -3.99 -19.82 -12.16
N HIS A 70 -3.61 -19.16 -13.27
CA HIS A 70 -3.42 -19.86 -14.56
C HIS A 70 -2.19 -19.47 -15.38
N GLY A 71 -1.21 -18.77 -14.82
CA GLY A 71 0.07 -18.52 -15.50
C GLY A 71 0.05 -17.56 -16.70
N VAL A 72 -1.11 -17.00 -17.09
CA VAL A 72 -1.22 -15.90 -18.07
C VAL A 72 -2.41 -14.96 -17.75
N ASP A 73 -2.13 -13.67 -17.94
CA ASP A 73 -2.97 -12.47 -18.09
C ASP A 73 -3.95 -12.02 -17.00
N ALA A 74 -3.89 -10.71 -16.73
CA ALA A 74 -4.80 -10.00 -15.85
C ALA A 74 -6.25 -10.07 -16.37
N LEU A 75 -7.20 -10.31 -15.46
CA LEU A 75 -8.63 -10.38 -15.77
C LEU A 75 -9.24 -8.99 -15.79
N THR A 76 -9.73 -8.53 -16.95
CA THR A 76 -10.45 -7.26 -17.05
C THR A 76 -11.95 -7.47 -17.08
N LEU A 77 -12.66 -6.83 -16.14
CA LEU A 77 -14.11 -6.86 -16.00
C LEU A 77 -14.68 -5.47 -16.32
N ARG A 78 -15.84 -5.44 -16.97
CA ARG A 78 -16.54 -4.22 -17.38
C ARG A 78 -18.02 -4.31 -17.04
N GLY A 79 -18.58 -3.19 -16.60
CA GLY A 79 -19.98 -3.06 -16.22
C GLY A 79 -20.14 -2.01 -15.14
N PRO A 80 -21.37 -1.57 -14.84
CA PRO A 80 -21.58 -0.78 -13.64
C PRO A 80 -21.36 -1.70 -12.44
N PHE A 81 -20.40 -1.34 -11.60
CA PHE A 81 -20.15 -2.02 -10.34
C PHE A 81 -20.20 -1.03 -9.18
N THR A 82 -20.78 -1.47 -8.07
CA THR A 82 -20.68 -0.73 -6.81
C THR A 82 -19.36 -1.09 -6.15
N LEU A 83 -18.55 -0.08 -5.82
CA LEU A 83 -17.32 -0.26 -5.08
C LEU A 83 -17.66 -0.58 -3.62
N LEU A 84 -17.21 -1.73 -3.13
CA LEU A 84 -17.44 -2.15 -1.75
C LEU A 84 -16.22 -1.85 -0.87
N SER A 85 -15.01 -2.05 -1.41
CA SER A 85 -13.78 -1.65 -0.75
C SER A 85 -12.64 -1.48 -1.75
N LEU A 86 -11.74 -0.55 -1.44
CA LEU A 86 -10.42 -0.45 -2.04
C LEU A 86 -9.44 -0.19 -0.90
N ASN A 87 -8.49 -1.09 -0.73
CA ASN A 87 -7.52 -1.04 0.37
C ASN A 87 -6.13 -1.27 -0.18
N GLY A 88 -5.12 -0.76 0.51
CA GLY A 88 -3.74 -0.98 0.13
C GLY A 88 -2.87 0.25 0.32
N SER A 89 -1.60 0.11 -0.02
CA SER A 89 -0.61 1.16 0.19
C SER A 89 0.29 1.37 -1.01
N TYR A 90 0.82 2.59 -1.08
CA TYR A 90 1.86 2.98 -2.02
C TYR A 90 3.02 3.61 -1.26
N LEU A 91 4.24 3.13 -1.54
CA LEU A 91 5.46 3.65 -0.93
C LEU A 91 6.23 4.49 -1.95
N TYR A 92 6.29 5.80 -1.70
CA TYR A 92 6.95 6.74 -2.60
C TYR A 92 8.48 6.61 -2.54
N ASN A 93 9.10 6.49 -3.72
CA ASN A 93 10.55 6.54 -3.95
C ASN A 93 11.42 5.64 -3.05
N ASN A 94 10.88 4.52 -2.56
CA ASN A 94 11.54 3.66 -1.56
C ASN A 94 12.10 4.39 -0.33
N HIS A 95 11.59 5.58 0.01
CA HIS A 95 11.98 6.31 1.21
C HIS A 95 11.25 5.75 2.43
N TYR A 96 11.59 4.51 2.79
CA TYR A 96 11.12 3.83 3.98
C TYR A 96 12.29 3.11 4.66
N ALA A 97 12.22 2.99 5.97
CA ALA A 97 13.15 2.14 6.71
C ALA A 97 12.52 0.77 6.94
N LEU A 98 13.27 -0.30 6.68
CA LEU A 98 12.88 -1.66 7.03
C LEU A 98 13.56 -2.03 8.35
N HIS A 99 12.79 -2.48 9.34
CA HIS A 99 13.38 -3.16 10.49
C HIS A 99 14.02 -4.49 10.07
N PRO A 100 15.01 -4.99 10.83
CA PRO A 100 15.64 -6.28 10.55
C PRO A 100 14.60 -7.40 10.33
N GLY A 101 14.72 -8.09 9.21
CA GLY A 101 13.82 -9.19 8.83
C GLY A 101 12.52 -8.78 8.13
N ALA A 102 12.24 -7.49 7.97
CA ALA A 102 11.14 -7.00 7.14
C ALA A 102 11.46 -7.12 5.65
N THR A 103 10.50 -7.61 4.88
CA THR A 103 10.57 -7.62 3.40
C THR A 103 9.81 -6.40 2.91
N PRO A 104 10.35 -5.61 1.97
CA PRO A 104 9.61 -4.50 1.38
C PRO A 104 8.39 -5.04 0.64
N ALA A 105 7.24 -4.41 0.86
CA ALA A 105 6.06 -4.67 0.03
C ALA A 105 6.34 -4.21 -1.41
N PRO A 106 5.69 -4.82 -2.42
CA PRO A 106 5.67 -4.23 -3.76
C PRO A 106 5.28 -2.75 -3.67
N PRO A 107 5.88 -1.86 -4.47
CA PRO A 107 5.63 -0.41 -4.37
C PRO A 107 4.15 -0.07 -4.44
N LEU A 108 3.38 -0.85 -5.19
CA LEU A 108 1.94 -0.78 -5.36
C LEU A 108 1.31 -2.09 -4.90
N SER A 109 0.58 -2.06 -3.79
CA SER A 109 -0.13 -3.23 -3.27
C SER A 109 -1.55 -2.84 -2.90
N PHE A 110 -2.46 -2.93 -3.89
CA PHE A 110 -3.88 -2.61 -3.74
C PHE A 110 -4.76 -3.82 -4.01
N GLY A 111 -5.78 -3.98 -3.17
CA GLY A 111 -6.86 -4.93 -3.33
C GLY A 111 -8.19 -4.19 -3.46
N ILE A 112 -9.14 -4.84 -4.13
CA ILE A 112 -10.46 -4.28 -4.40
C ILE A 112 -11.53 -5.36 -4.24
N SER A 113 -12.71 -4.94 -3.77
CA SER A 113 -13.94 -5.72 -3.89
C SER A 113 -15.08 -4.85 -4.39
N PHE A 114 -15.95 -5.44 -5.21
CA PHE A 114 -17.04 -4.73 -5.88
C PHE A 114 -18.19 -5.69 -6.18
N SER A 115 -19.39 -5.15 -6.42
CA SER A 115 -20.56 -5.95 -6.73
C SER A 115 -21.30 -5.49 -7.98
N THR A 116 -21.99 -6.44 -8.62
CA THR A 116 -22.99 -6.14 -9.65
C THR A 116 -24.31 -5.72 -8.99
N SER A 117 -25.22 -5.13 -9.77
CA SER A 117 -26.58 -4.82 -9.34
C SER A 117 -27.40 -6.06 -8.93
N GLN A 118 -26.95 -7.25 -9.32
CA GLN A 118 -27.56 -8.53 -8.96
C GLN A 118 -27.03 -9.11 -7.62
N GLY A 119 -26.17 -8.37 -6.92
CA GLY A 119 -25.61 -8.81 -5.64
C GLY A 119 -24.46 -9.81 -5.74
N GLN A 120 -23.90 -10.03 -6.93
CA GLN A 120 -22.70 -10.85 -7.09
C GLN A 120 -21.48 -10.03 -6.67
N VAL A 121 -20.58 -10.62 -5.88
CA VAL A 121 -19.38 -9.95 -5.37
C VAL A 121 -18.13 -10.54 -6.02
N PHE A 122 -17.24 -9.66 -6.43
CA PHE A 122 -15.93 -9.96 -7.00
C PHE A 122 -14.86 -9.27 -6.18
N GLY A 123 -13.63 -9.79 -6.24
CA GLY A 123 -12.49 -9.12 -5.61
C GLY A 123 -11.17 -9.78 -5.94
N GLY A 124 -10.09 -9.07 -5.62
CA GLY A 124 -8.74 -9.54 -5.86
C GLY A 124 -7.70 -8.42 -5.77
N ALA A 125 -6.45 -8.78 -6.05
CA ALA A 125 -5.39 -7.80 -6.21
C ALA A 125 -5.60 -7.04 -7.53
N ILE A 126 -5.38 -5.73 -7.53
CA ILE A 126 -5.45 -4.92 -8.73
C ILE A 126 -4.20 -5.20 -9.58
N GLY A 127 -4.41 -5.58 -10.84
CA GLY A 127 -3.35 -5.86 -11.82
C GLY A 127 -3.25 -4.82 -12.93
N GLY A 128 -4.10 -3.80 -12.92
CA GLY A 128 -4.14 -2.76 -13.94
C GLY A 128 -5.06 -1.61 -13.53
N ARG A 129 -5.85 -1.09 -14.47
CA ARG A 129 -6.66 0.11 -14.27
C ARG A 129 -7.95 -0.18 -13.49
N VAL A 130 -8.44 0.83 -12.76
CA VAL A 130 -9.79 0.85 -12.18
C VAL A 130 -10.48 2.15 -12.59
N ILE A 131 -11.50 2.05 -13.43
CA ILE A 131 -12.12 3.22 -14.06
C ILE A 131 -13.32 3.67 -13.23
N ALA A 132 -13.26 4.90 -12.72
CA ALA A 132 -14.33 5.52 -11.96
C ALA A 132 -15.57 5.78 -12.84
N ASP A 133 -16.75 5.66 -12.23
CA ASP A 133 -18.02 6.04 -12.83
C ASP A 133 -18.60 7.26 -12.11
N ASN A 134 -19.40 7.06 -11.06
CA ASN A 134 -20.06 8.13 -10.30
C ASN A 134 -19.66 8.14 -8.82
N ASP A 135 -19.50 9.36 -8.28
CA ASP A 135 -19.27 9.67 -6.87
C ASP A 135 -18.18 8.85 -6.19
N VAL A 136 -17.07 8.61 -6.90
CA VAL A 136 -15.93 7.88 -6.34
C VAL A 136 -15.16 8.77 -5.37
N SER A 137 -15.09 8.36 -4.11
CA SER A 137 -14.36 9.05 -3.06
C SER A 137 -13.42 8.10 -2.34
N LEU A 138 -12.18 8.54 -2.13
CA LEU A 138 -11.12 7.80 -1.45
C LEU A 138 -10.79 8.49 -0.13
N THR A 139 -10.73 7.72 0.95
CA THR A 139 -10.15 8.20 2.22
C THR A 139 -8.73 7.66 2.33
N ILE A 140 -7.76 8.56 2.33
CA ILE A 140 -6.33 8.22 2.25
C ILE A 140 -5.60 8.79 3.47
N CYS A 141 -4.70 8.01 4.07
CA CYS A 141 -3.72 8.50 5.03
C CYS A 141 -2.35 8.60 4.36
N THR A 142 -1.74 9.78 4.39
CA THR A 142 -0.41 10.07 3.83
C THR A 142 0.62 10.17 4.95
N PHE A 143 1.86 9.78 4.68
CA PHE A 143 2.97 9.83 5.63
C PHE A 143 4.33 9.94 4.94
N LYS A 144 5.29 10.56 5.63
CA LYS A 144 6.70 10.70 5.17
C LYS A 144 7.61 9.79 5.98
N ASN A 145 8.60 9.20 5.32
CA ASN A 145 9.64 8.36 5.93
C ASN A 145 9.10 7.27 6.88
N PRO A 146 8.15 6.43 6.43
CA PRO A 146 7.60 5.38 7.28
C PRO A 146 8.66 4.35 7.66
N VAL A 147 8.50 3.80 8.86
CA VAL A 147 9.30 2.70 9.37
C VAL A 147 8.44 1.44 9.36
N MET A 148 8.85 0.45 8.58
CA MET A 148 8.10 -0.80 8.40
C MET A 148 8.59 -1.86 9.38
N HIS A 149 7.67 -2.36 10.18
CA HIS A 149 7.90 -3.44 11.12
C HIS A 149 7.30 -4.73 10.60
N LYS A 150 8.03 -5.83 10.72
CA LYS A 150 7.49 -7.17 10.53
C LYS A 150 7.12 -7.75 11.88
N TYR A 151 5.85 -8.13 12.04
CA TYR A 151 5.45 -8.95 13.17
C TYR A 151 5.82 -10.41 12.87
N ALA A 152 6.69 -11.00 13.68
CA ALA A 152 6.95 -12.44 13.65
C ALA A 152 6.02 -13.13 14.64
N SER A 153 5.18 -14.05 14.18
CA SER A 153 4.45 -14.95 15.07
C SER A 153 5.46 -15.87 15.79
N LYS A 154 5.27 -16.09 17.09
CA LYS A 154 6.17 -16.92 17.93
C LYS A 154 6.08 -18.44 17.64
N ASP A 155 5.40 -18.86 16.58
CA ASP A 155 5.16 -20.27 16.29
C ASP A 155 6.16 -20.86 15.28
N LYS A 156 7.45 -20.74 15.58
CA LYS A 156 8.52 -21.49 14.89
C LYS A 156 9.53 -22.10 15.86
N GLU A 157 9.02 -22.87 16.80
CA GLU A 157 9.84 -23.79 17.58
C GLU A 157 9.04 -25.09 17.78
N ARG A 158 8.97 -25.88 16.71
CA ARG A 158 8.61 -27.32 16.67
C ARG A 158 8.65 -27.80 15.21
N ASP A 159 9.86 -28.03 14.72
CA ASP A 159 10.19 -29.13 13.78
C ASP A 159 11.70 -29.08 13.47
N MET A 160 12.50 -29.37 14.50
CA MET A 160 13.77 -30.05 14.31
C MET A 160 13.69 -31.31 15.15
N GLY A 161 13.26 -32.40 14.53
CA GLY A 161 13.18 -33.72 15.13
C GLY A 161 13.16 -34.76 14.03
N ASP A 162 14.32 -35.36 13.79
CA ASP A 162 14.56 -36.63 13.09
C ASP A 162 13.76 -36.93 11.82
N ASN A 163 14.47 -36.97 10.68
CA ASN A 163 14.60 -38.30 10.07
C ASN A 163 15.92 -38.47 9.31
N ASN A 164 16.69 -39.41 9.84
CA ASN A 164 17.96 -39.88 9.37
C ASN A 164 17.80 -40.50 7.97
N ASN A 165 18.49 -39.93 6.99
CA ASN A 165 18.43 -40.35 5.60
C ASN A 165 19.28 -41.61 5.43
N ASN A 166 18.65 -42.78 5.26
CA ASN A 166 19.36 -43.95 4.78
C ASN A 166 18.47 -44.89 3.93
N ASN A 167 19.03 -45.20 2.75
CA ASN A 167 18.71 -46.29 1.82
C ASN A 167 17.51 -46.16 0.87
N ASN A 168 17.85 -45.68 -0.34
CA ASN A 168 17.89 -46.46 -1.58
C ASN A 168 16.80 -47.52 -1.78
N TYR A 169 15.84 -47.24 -2.68
CA TYR A 169 15.39 -48.20 -3.68
C TYR A 169 15.00 -47.49 -4.99
N ASN A 170 15.72 -47.89 -6.03
CA ASN A 170 15.43 -47.77 -7.44
C ASN A 170 14.04 -48.35 -7.80
N ASN A 171 13.21 -47.63 -8.57
CA ASN A 171 12.63 -48.14 -9.83
C ASN A 171 11.65 -47.16 -10.50
N ASN A 172 11.79 -47.12 -11.83
CA ASN A 172 10.94 -46.54 -12.87
C ASN A 172 9.42 -46.69 -12.67
N TYR A 173 8.64 -45.74 -13.20
CA TYR A 173 7.72 -45.96 -14.33
C TYR A 173 7.25 -44.62 -14.93
N SER A 174 7.25 -44.57 -16.27
CA SER A 174 6.66 -43.55 -17.14
C SER A 174 5.13 -43.53 -17.06
N PHE A 175 4.52 -42.34 -17.19
CA PHE A 175 3.71 -41.87 -18.34
C PHE A 175 3.55 -40.35 -18.25
#